data_AF-A0A4R7BB90-F1
#
_entry.id   AF-A0A4R7BB90-F1
#
_cell.length_a   1.000
_cell.length_b   1.000
_cell.length_c   1.000
_cell.angle_alpha   90.00
_cell.angle_beta   90.00
_cell.angle_gamma   90.00
#
_symmetry.space_group_name_H-M   'P 1'
#
loop_
_entity.id
_entity.type
_entity.pdbx_description
1 polymer ?
#
loop_
_entity_poly.entity_id
_entity_poly.type
_entity_poly.pdbx_seq_one_letter_code
_entity_poly.pdbx_strand_id
1 'polypeptide(L)'
;MIALLAFLRRYWREIATVVLLAALVLLGWEMRNLAAQRDTARQADLQDKARLVLIQRQDAVTQHVDASATATAAHTQTVYRTITKEVTRYVASNPNSCVLSAGWVRIHNAAAAGQLAASAGAADAAE
;
A
#
# COMPACT_ATOMS: atom_id res chain seq x y z
N MET A 1 -42.18 -46.85 45.58
CA MET A 1 -41.67 -45.68 46.33
C MET A 1 -40.72 -46.05 47.48
N ILE A 2 -41.09 -46.95 48.40
CA ILE A 2 -40.28 -47.27 49.61
C ILE A 2 -38.93 -47.92 49.27
N ALA A 3 -38.88 -48.83 48.28
CA ALA A 3 -37.62 -49.47 47.83
C ALA A 3 -36.64 -48.48 47.18
N LEU A 4 -37.17 -47.45 46.48
CA LEU A 4 -36.37 -46.41 45.84
C LEU A 4 -35.68 -45.52 46.88
N LEU A 5 -36.38 -45.19 47.98
CA LEU A 5 -35.84 -44.43 49.11
C LEU A 5 -34.77 -45.21 49.89
N ALA A 6 -34.95 -46.52 50.06
CA ALA A 6 -33.94 -47.37 50.71
C ALA A 6 -32.67 -47.53 49.84
N PHE A 7 -32.83 -47.63 48.52
CA PHE A 7 -31.72 -47.67 47.56
C PHE A 7 -30.99 -46.33 47.47
N LEU A 8 -31.73 -45.20 47.47
CA LEU A 8 -31.17 -43.85 47.54
C LEU A 8 -30.34 -43.65 48.81
N ARG A 9 -30.84 -44.12 49.96
CA ARG A 9 -30.15 -44.03 51.25
C ARG A 9 -28.90 -44.93 51.32
N ARG A 10 -28.90 -46.07 50.61
CA ARG A 10 -27.76 -47.01 50.52
C ARG A 10 -26.64 -46.46 49.62
N TYR A 11 -27.00 -45.83 48.50
CA TYR A 11 -26.05 -45.32 47.49
C TYR A 11 -25.89 -43.79 47.50
N TRP A 12 -26.37 -43.10 48.53
CA TRP A 12 -26.32 -41.63 48.65
C TRP A 12 -24.90 -41.08 48.51
N ARG A 13 -23.89 -41.79 49.04
CA ARG A 13 -22.48 -41.41 48.90
C ARG A 13 -22.01 -41.41 47.45
N GLU A 14 -22.39 -42.41 46.66
CA GLU A 14 -22.00 -42.52 45.25
C GLU A 14 -22.74 -41.50 44.36
N ILE A 15 -24.01 -41.22 44.69
CA ILE A 15 -24.76 -40.17 43.99
C ILE A 15 -24.15 -38.80 44.29
N ALA A 16 -23.79 -38.53 45.55
CA ALA A 16 -23.18 -37.27 45.95
C ALA A 16 -21.81 -37.04 45.28
N THR A 17 -20.97 -38.08 45.13
CA THR A 17 -19.68 -37.96 44.44
C THR A 17 -19.85 -37.70 42.95
N VAL A 18 -20.78 -38.39 42.28
CA VAL A 18 -21.07 -38.14 40.85
C VAL A 18 -21.62 -36.73 40.63
N VAL A 19 -22.52 -36.25 41.48
CA VAL A 19 -23.05 -34.88 41.41
C VAL A 19 -21.96 -33.85 41.66
N LEU A 20 -21.07 -34.09 42.63
CA LEU A 20 -19.93 -33.21 42.91
C LEU A 20 -18.99 -33.12 41.70
N LEU A 21 -18.64 -34.27 41.10
CA LEU A 21 -17.79 -34.31 39.91
C LEU A 21 -18.45 -33.60 38.73
N ALA A 22 -19.75 -33.80 38.50
CA ALA A 22 -20.49 -33.11 37.46
C ALA A 22 -20.50 -31.58 37.68
N ALA A 23 -20.70 -31.14 38.91
CA ALA A 23 -20.66 -29.72 39.27
C ALA A 23 -19.27 -29.10 39.02
N LEU A 24 -18.19 -29.81 39.36
CA LEU A 24 -16.82 -29.36 39.11
C LEU A 24 -16.51 -29.24 37.62
N VAL A 25 -16.99 -30.19 36.80
CA VAL A 25 -16.81 -30.15 35.35
C VAL A 25 -17.55 -28.96 34.75
N LEU A 26 -18.81 -28.73 35.14
CA LEU A 26 -19.59 -27.60 34.66
C LEU A 26 -18.96 -26.26 35.05
N LEU A 27 -18.54 -26.10 36.31
CA LEU A 27 -17.84 -24.90 36.77
C LEU A 27 -16.52 -24.68 36.03
N GLY A 28 -15.75 -25.74 35.80
CA GLY A 28 -14.51 -25.66 35.03
C GLY A 28 -14.75 -25.25 33.58
N TRP A 29 -15.87 -25.67 32.98
CA TRP A 29 -16.21 -25.31 31.60
C TRP A 29 -16.62 -23.84 31.48
N GLU A 30 -17.42 -23.33 32.42
CA GLU A 30 -17.80 -21.91 32.48
C GLU A 30 -16.58 -21.00 32.69
N MET A 31 -15.66 -21.37 33.58
CA MET A 31 -14.42 -20.59 33.76
C MET A 31 -13.56 -20.55 32.49
N ARG A 32 -13.47 -21.67 31.77
CA ARG A 32 -12.74 -21.71 30.49
C ARG A 32 -13.40 -20.84 29.42
N ASN A 33 -14.73 -20.86 29.34
CA ASN A 33 -15.47 -20.02 28.39
C ASN A 33 -15.25 -18.53 28.69
N LEU A 34 -15.29 -18.12 29.97
CA LEU A 34 -15.02 -16.74 30.37
C LEU A 34 -13.56 -16.33 30.10
N ALA A 35 -12.59 -17.23 30.30
CA ALA A 35 -11.20 -16.97 29.97
C ALA A 35 -11.01 -16.81 28.45
N ALA A 36 -11.59 -17.72 27.67
CA ALA A 36 -11.52 -17.68 26.20
C ALA A 36 -12.12 -16.38 25.64
N GLN A 37 -13.26 -15.91 26.17
CA GLN A 37 -13.87 -14.64 25.76
C GLN A 37 -12.97 -13.43 26.05
N ARG A 38 -12.24 -13.43 27.17
CA ARG A 38 -11.29 -12.35 27.50
C ARG A 38 -10.08 -12.38 26.57
N ASP A 39 -9.58 -13.57 26.24
CA ASP A 39 -8.43 -13.72 25.37
C ASP A 39 -8.76 -13.33 23.92
N THR A 40 -9.94 -13.70 23.41
CA THR A 40 -10.39 -13.25 22.08
C THR A 40 -10.58 -11.74 22.01
N ALA A 41 -11.15 -11.12 23.05
CA ALA A 41 -11.29 -9.66 23.12
C ALA A 41 -9.93 -8.95 23.15
N ARG A 42 -8.96 -9.47 23.90
CA ARG A 42 -7.58 -8.94 23.91
C ARG A 42 -6.87 -9.11 22.57
N GLN A 43 -7.05 -10.25 21.92
CA GLN A 43 -6.47 -10.49 20.60
C GLN A 43 -7.05 -9.53 19.55
N ALA A 44 -8.36 -9.27 19.58
CA ALA A 44 -8.99 -8.29 18.71
C ALA A 44 -8.42 -6.88 18.93
N ASP A 45 -8.31 -6.42 20.18
CA ASP A 45 -7.74 -5.11 20.52
C ASP A 45 -6.27 -4.97 20.06
N LEU A 46 -5.47 -6.03 20.21
CA LEU A 46 -4.09 -6.06 19.71
C LEU A 46 -4.03 -6.01 18.19
N GLN A 47 -4.92 -6.73 17.50
CA GLN A 47 -5.00 -6.70 16.03
C GLN A 47 -5.41 -5.33 15.51
N ASP A 48 -6.40 -4.68 16.15
CA ASP A 48 -6.84 -3.33 15.78
C ASP A 48 -5.72 -2.30 15.98
N LYS A 49 -5.01 -2.37 17.11
CA LYS A 49 -3.82 -1.53 17.34
C LYS A 49 -2.73 -1.77 16.31
N ALA A 50 -2.43 -3.03 16.00
CA ALA A 50 -1.43 -3.36 14.97
C ALA A 50 -1.84 -2.82 13.60
N ARG A 51 -3.12 -2.91 13.25
CA ARG A 51 -3.66 -2.37 12.00
C ARG A 51 -3.53 -0.85 11.92
N LEU A 52 -3.86 -0.14 13.00
CA LEU A 52 -3.71 1.32 13.07
C LEU A 52 -2.25 1.76 12.90
N VAL A 53 -1.31 1.06 13.55
CA VAL A 53 0.12 1.34 13.39
C VAL A 53 0.58 1.13 11.94
N LEU A 54 0.07 0.10 11.26
CA LEU A 54 0.37 -0.17 9.86
C LEU A 54 -0.14 0.96 8.95
N ILE A 55 -1.39 1.40 9.14
CA ILE A 55 -1.98 2.51 8.39
C ILE A 55 -1.17 3.79 8.61
N GLN A 56 -0.85 4.13 9.86
CA GLN A 56 -0.04 5.31 10.18
C GLN A 56 1.34 5.30 9.50
N ARG A 57 1.99 4.13 9.45
CA ARG A 57 3.27 3.98 8.73
C ARG A 57 3.10 4.16 7.22
N GLN A 58 2.03 3.61 6.64
CA GLN A 58 1.74 3.77 5.21
C GLN A 58 1.45 5.23 4.86
N ASP A 59 0.67 5.94 5.68
CA ASP A 59 0.37 7.36 5.48
C ASP A 59 1.63 8.21 5.55
N ALA A 60 2.50 7.96 6.54
CA ALA A 60 3.77 8.68 6.67
C ALA A 60 4.70 8.46 5.46
N VAL A 61 4.79 7.23 4.95
CA VAL A 61 5.58 6.94 3.75
C VAL A 61 4.98 7.63 2.52
N THR A 62 3.65 7.59 2.37
CA THR A 62 2.96 8.22 1.23
C THR A 62 3.19 9.73 1.22
N GLN A 63 3.04 10.39 2.36
CA GLN A 63 3.31 11.83 2.49
C GLN A 63 4.74 12.20 2.13
N HIS A 64 5.72 11.39 2.55
CA HIS A 64 7.12 11.62 2.21
C HIS A 64 7.38 11.47 0.71
N VAL A 65 6.80 10.44 0.08
CA VAL A 65 6.95 10.21 -1.36
C VAL A 65 6.32 11.34 -2.16
N ASP A 66 5.11 11.80 -1.79
CA ASP A 66 4.43 12.92 -2.45
C ASP A 66 5.23 14.23 -2.31
N ALA A 67 5.78 14.51 -1.13
CA ALA A 67 6.64 15.66 -0.91
C ALA A 67 7.91 15.60 -1.77
N SER A 68 8.54 14.43 -1.87
CA SER A 68 9.72 14.25 -2.73
C SER A 68 9.39 14.39 -4.22
N ALA A 69 8.25 13.83 -4.67
CA ALA A 69 7.82 13.90 -6.05
C ALA A 69 7.51 15.34 -6.47
N THR A 70 6.79 16.08 -5.63
CA THR A 70 6.48 17.49 -5.87
C THR A 70 7.74 18.37 -5.88
N ALA A 71 8.68 18.14 -4.96
CA ALA A 71 9.97 18.85 -4.97
C ALA A 71 10.79 18.54 -6.25
N THR A 72 10.82 17.29 -6.68
CA THR A 72 11.52 16.87 -7.90
C THR A 72 10.89 17.48 -9.15
N ALA A 73 9.56 17.52 -9.23
CA ALA A 73 8.85 18.15 -10.33
C ALA A 73 9.14 19.66 -10.43
N ALA A 74 9.12 20.37 -9.29
CA ALA A 74 9.43 21.79 -9.23
C ALA A 74 10.89 22.08 -9.65
N HIS A 75 11.84 21.26 -9.18
CA HIS A 75 13.24 21.36 -9.57
C HIS A 75 13.43 21.11 -11.08
N THR A 76 12.82 20.05 -11.60
CA THR A 76 12.89 19.69 -13.02
C THR A 76 12.33 20.81 -13.91
N GLN A 77 11.19 21.40 -13.53
CA GLN A 77 10.62 22.53 -14.25
C GLN A 77 11.55 23.75 -14.27
N THR A 78 12.21 24.02 -13.15
CA THR A 78 13.17 25.13 -13.04
C THR A 78 14.39 24.90 -13.92
N VAL A 79 14.98 23.70 -13.85
CA VAL A 79 16.11 23.31 -14.70
C VAL A 79 15.74 23.39 -16.17
N TYR A 80 14.59 22.85 -16.56
CA TYR A 80 14.12 22.90 -17.95
C TYR A 80 13.97 24.32 -18.46
N ARG A 81 13.32 25.21 -17.70
CA ARG A 81 13.20 26.64 -18.05
C ARG A 81 14.55 27.31 -18.24
N THR A 82 15.51 27.02 -17.36
CA THR A 82 16.87 27.57 -17.43
C THR A 82 17.60 27.04 -18.67
N ILE A 83 17.57 25.73 -18.91
CA ILE A 83 18.20 25.12 -20.09
C ILE A 83 17.61 25.71 -21.37
N THR A 84 16.28 25.78 -21.50
CA THR A 84 15.65 26.36 -22.69
C THR A 84 16.13 27.80 -22.93
N LYS A 85 16.22 28.63 -21.88
CA LYS A 85 16.67 30.02 -22.01
C LYS A 85 18.13 30.11 -22.44
N GLU A 86 19.03 29.38 -21.78
CA GLU A 86 20.46 29.46 -22.06
C GLU A 86 20.83 28.80 -23.39
N VAL A 87 20.21 27.67 -23.75
CA VAL A 87 20.40 27.05 -25.07
C VAL A 87 19.92 27.97 -26.18
N THR A 88 18.75 28.59 -26.03
CA THR A 88 18.24 29.54 -27.05
C THR A 88 19.19 30.74 -27.20
N ARG A 89 19.71 31.27 -26.09
CA ARG A 89 20.71 32.35 -26.12
C ARG A 89 22.02 31.91 -26.80
N TYR A 90 22.51 30.72 -26.49
CA TYR A 90 23.73 30.17 -27.08
C TYR A 90 23.58 29.99 -28.59
N VAL A 91 22.48 29.40 -29.05
CA VAL A 91 22.18 29.21 -30.48
C VAL A 91 22.04 30.56 -31.19
N ALA A 92 21.37 31.54 -30.57
CA ALA A 92 21.25 32.88 -31.15
C ALA A 92 22.60 33.61 -31.31
N SER A 93 23.56 33.34 -30.42
CA SER A 93 24.91 33.94 -30.47
C SER A 93 25.89 33.15 -31.34
N ASN A 94 25.60 31.88 -31.65
CA ASN A 94 26.46 30.99 -32.43
C ASN A 94 25.66 30.30 -33.55
N PRO A 95 25.19 31.06 -34.57
CA PRO A 95 24.27 30.54 -35.59
C PRO A 95 24.85 29.41 -36.43
N ASN A 96 26.18 29.36 -36.58
CA ASN A 96 26.87 28.36 -37.39
C ASN A 96 27.37 27.14 -36.58
N SER A 97 27.25 27.15 -35.24
CA SER A 97 27.74 26.03 -34.41
C SER A 97 26.71 24.91 -34.25
N CYS A 98 25.44 25.20 -34.50
CA CYS A 98 24.34 24.26 -34.35
C CYS A 98 23.49 24.25 -35.63
N VAL A 99 24.10 23.81 -36.73
CA VAL A 99 23.39 23.60 -38.00
C VAL A 99 22.76 22.21 -37.95
N LEU A 100 21.43 22.16 -38.00
CA LEU A 100 20.67 20.91 -38.16
C LEU A 100 20.51 20.62 -39.66
N SER A 101 20.63 19.36 -40.07
CA SER A 101 20.44 19.00 -41.47
C SER A 101 19.02 19.33 -41.94
N ALA A 102 18.90 19.76 -43.20
CA ALA A 102 17.62 20.15 -43.78
C ALA A 102 16.58 19.01 -43.71
N GLY A 103 17.03 17.76 -43.87
CA GLY A 103 16.18 16.58 -43.74
C GLY A 103 15.62 16.38 -42.34
N TRP A 104 16.44 16.59 -41.30
CA TRP A 104 15.99 16.49 -39.92
C TRP A 104 14.95 17.57 -39.59
N VAL A 105 15.20 18.83 -39.98
CA VAL A 105 14.27 19.94 -39.76
C VAL A 105 12.93 19.69 -40.44
N ARG A 106 12.94 19.15 -41.66
CA ARG A 106 11.71 18.81 -42.40
C ARG A 106 10.87 17.76 -41.67
N ILE A 107 11.49 16.67 -41.21
CA ILE A 107 10.79 15.59 -40.50
C ILE A 107 10.23 16.12 -39.17
N HIS A 108 11.03 16.87 -38.42
CA HIS A 108 10.62 17.48 -37.16
C HIS A 108 9.39 18.40 -37.34
N ASN A 109 9.44 19.28 -38.34
CA ASN A 109 8.34 20.23 -38.60
C ASN A 109 7.07 19.53 -39.10
N ALA A 110 7.20 18.49 -39.94
CA ALA A 110 6.06 17.68 -40.36
C ALA A 110 5.40 16.99 -39.16
N ALA A 111 6.20 16.38 -38.28
CA ALA A 111 5.70 15.75 -37.05
C ALA A 111 5.04 16.76 -36.10
N ALA A 112 5.64 17.95 -35.93
CA ALA A 112 5.07 19.03 -35.11
C ALA A 112 3.73 19.55 -35.67
N ALA A 113 3.54 19.49 -36.98
CA ALA A 113 2.28 19.81 -37.65
C ALA A 113 1.29 18.63 -37.72
N GLY A 114 1.64 17.46 -37.18
CA GLY A 114 0.83 16.25 -37.24
C GLY A 114 0.74 15.60 -38.63
N GLN A 115 1.69 15.89 -39.52
CA GLN A 115 1.74 15.41 -40.89
C GLN A 115 2.80 14.32 -41.06
N LEU A 116 2.55 13.39 -42.00
CA LEU A 116 3.58 12.45 -42.46
C LEU A 116 4.59 13.18 -43.34
N ALA A 117 5.87 13.10 -42.98
CA ALA A 117 6.95 13.68 -43.76
C ALA A 117 7.10 12.97 -45.12
N ALA A 118 7.41 13.72 -46.17
CA ALA A 118 7.80 13.16 -47.46
C ALA A 118 9.09 12.31 -47.33
N SER A 119 9.20 11.27 -48.16
CA SER A 119 10.35 10.36 -48.15
C SER A 119 11.68 11.09 -48.31
N ALA A 120 12.69 10.65 -47.56
CA ALA A 120 14.04 11.23 -47.63
C ALA A 120 14.60 11.15 -49.06
N GLY A 121 15.22 12.23 -49.54
CA GLY A 121 15.79 12.37 -50.87
C GLY A 121 17.17 13.03 -50.85
N ALA A 122 17.79 13.19 -52.02
CA ALA A 122 19.18 13.67 -52.14
C ALA A 122 19.44 15.05 -51.51
N ALA A 123 18.43 15.92 -51.41
CA ALA A 123 18.52 17.21 -50.75
C ALA A 123 18.66 17.13 -49.21
N ASP A 124 18.36 15.96 -48.62
CA ASP A 124 18.46 15.70 -47.18
C ASP A 124 19.85 15.18 -46.77
N ALA A 125 20.67 14.79 -47.74
CA ALA A 125 22.01 14.25 -47.55
C ALA A 125 23.12 15.31 -47.70
N ALA A 126 22.76 16.56 -48.00
CA ALA A 126 23.71 17.66 -48.08
C ALA A 126 23.96 18.22 -46.67
N GLU A 127 25.14 17.91 -46.11
CA GLU A 127 25.75 18.58 -44.95
C GLU A 127 26.47 19.87 -45.36
#